data_AF-A0A7S2PAV8-F1
#
_entry.id   AF-A0A7S2PAV8-F1
#
_cell.length_a   1.000
_cell.length_b   1.000
_cell.length_c   1.000
_cell.angle_alpha   90.00
_cell.angle_beta   90.00
_cell.angle_gamma   90.00
#
_symmetry.space_group_name_H-M   'P 1'
#
loop_
_entity.id
_entity.type
_entity.pdbx_description
1 polymer ?
#
loop_
_entity_poly.entity_id
_entity_poly.type
_entity_poly.pdbx_seq_one_letter_code
_entity_poly.pdbx_strand_id
1 'polypeptide(L)'
;SRLARADRKGFVSGRYATEALNQSGGGTDIELIIGVLRGPDKHSDWEVRKSAIANLSEVGGDEAIEAIVEALWGQEPDEDRDVRGKSAKALGKIGGDNEKAMEALIGV
;
A
#
# COMPACT_ATOMS: atom_id res chain seq x y z
N SER A 1 -8.54 19.10 29.85
CA SER A 1 -8.61 20.09 28.75
C SER A 1 -7.70 19.66 27.62
N ARG A 2 -8.25 19.41 26.42
CA ARG A 2 -7.68 19.31 25.05
C ARG A 2 -6.25 18.80 24.73
N LEU A 3 -5.42 18.36 25.68
CA LEU A 3 -4.07 17.85 25.41
C LEU A 3 -3.98 16.32 25.34
N ALA A 4 -5.04 15.60 25.71
CA ALA A 4 -5.09 14.12 25.64
C ALA A 4 -5.56 13.56 24.28
N ARG A 5 -5.47 14.33 23.19
CA ARG A 5 -5.98 13.93 21.85
C ARG A 5 -4.96 14.07 20.71
N ALA A 6 -3.74 14.52 20.99
CA ALA A 6 -2.70 14.72 19.98
C ALA A 6 -1.76 13.50 19.79
N ASP A 7 -1.61 12.64 20.80
CA ASP A 7 -0.55 11.61 20.79
C ASP A 7 -0.93 10.29 20.10
N ARG A 8 -2.13 10.22 19.49
CA ARG A 8 -2.52 9.12 18.58
C ARG A 8 -2.39 9.51 17.09
N LYS A 9 -1.91 10.74 16.82
CA LYS A 9 -1.85 11.39 15.50
C LYS A 9 -0.44 11.86 15.11
N GLY A 10 0.56 11.60 15.93
CA GLY A 10 1.94 11.66 15.47
C GLY A 10 2.19 10.37 14.72
N PHE A 11 2.26 10.46 13.39
CA PHE A 11 3.04 9.57 12.54
C PHE A 11 3.86 8.59 13.39
N VAL A 12 3.45 7.32 13.48
CA VAL A 12 4.44 6.26 13.66
C VAL A 12 5.46 6.58 12.59
N SER A 13 6.63 7.11 12.97
CA SER A 13 7.48 7.86 12.03
C SER A 13 7.57 7.03 10.75
N GLY A 14 7.41 7.62 9.55
CA GLY A 14 7.32 6.82 8.32
C GLY A 14 8.37 5.72 8.27
N ARG A 15 9.57 6.00 8.81
CA ARG A 15 10.67 5.04 9.04
C ARG A 15 10.36 3.84 9.96
N TYR A 16 9.64 4.00 11.07
CA TYR A 16 9.20 2.89 11.93
C TYR A 16 8.16 1.99 11.25
N ALA A 17 7.22 2.59 10.50
CA ALA A 17 6.27 1.83 9.70
C ALA A 17 6.96 1.08 8.56
N THR A 18 7.89 1.75 7.88
CA THR A 18 8.82 1.20 6.88
C THR A 18 9.62 0.02 7.41
N GLU A 19 10.29 0.16 8.56
CA GLU A 19 11.06 -0.92 9.19
C GLU A 19 10.15 -2.07 9.63
N ALA A 20 8.97 -1.76 10.17
CA ALA A 20 8.00 -2.75 10.53
C ALA A 20 7.56 -3.57 9.31
N LEU A 21 7.27 -2.95 8.16
CA LEU A 21 6.89 -3.68 6.93
C LEU A 21 8.02 -4.53 6.36
N ASN A 22 9.28 -4.08 6.50
CA ASN A 22 10.44 -4.85 6.09
C ASN A 22 10.71 -6.06 7.02
N GLN A 23 10.25 -6.01 8.27
CA GLN A 23 10.46 -7.07 9.27
C GLN A 23 9.21 -7.93 9.54
N SER A 24 8.01 -7.43 9.24
CA SER A 24 6.75 -8.09 9.54
C SER A 24 6.36 -9.02 8.40
N GLY A 25 6.55 -10.31 8.58
CA GLY A 25 5.87 -11.32 7.77
C GLY A 25 4.37 -11.38 8.10
N GLY A 26 3.61 -10.34 7.73
CA GLY A 26 2.14 -10.36 7.70
C GLY A 26 1.37 -9.83 8.92
N GLY A 27 2.01 -9.10 9.85
CA GLY A 27 1.40 -8.71 11.14
C GLY A 27 1.00 -7.24 11.32
N THR A 28 0.94 -6.43 10.25
CA THR A 28 0.72 -4.98 10.36
C THR A 28 -0.74 -4.59 10.08
N ASP A 29 -1.24 -3.57 10.80
CA ASP A 29 -2.55 -2.96 10.59
C ASP A 29 -2.71 -2.46 9.15
N ILE A 30 -3.81 -2.85 8.48
CA ILE A 30 -4.09 -2.52 7.08
C ILE A 30 -4.12 -1.01 6.83
N GLU A 31 -4.64 -0.22 7.77
CA GLU A 31 -4.66 1.26 7.64
C GLU A 31 -3.24 1.83 7.59
N LEU A 32 -2.33 1.24 8.37
CA LEU A 32 -0.94 1.67 8.45
C LEU A 32 -0.18 1.28 7.19
N ILE A 33 -0.43 0.08 6.64
CA ILE A 33 0.15 -0.36 5.36
C ILE A 33 -0.30 0.56 4.22
N ILE A 34 -1.60 0.89 4.16
CA ILE A 34 -2.16 1.82 3.17
C ILE A 34 -1.55 3.22 3.32
N GLY A 35 -1.37 3.69 4.55
CA GLY A 35 -0.71 4.97 4.84
C GLY A 35 0.73 5.03 4.30
N VAL A 36 1.48 3.93 4.39
CA VAL A 36 2.83 3.83 3.81
C VAL A 36 2.77 3.87 2.28
N LEU A 37 1.85 3.14 1.66
CA LEU A 37 1.70 3.13 0.20
C LEU A 37 1.34 4.52 -0.36
N ARG A 38 0.49 5.26 0.36
CA ARG A 38 0.00 6.60 -0.02
C ARG A 38 0.88 7.75 0.46
N GLY A 39 1.94 7.47 1.23
CA GLY A 39 2.78 8.48 1.88
C GLY A 39 3.40 9.50 0.90
N PRO A 40 3.78 10.69 1.39
CA PRO A 40 4.26 11.79 0.53
C PRO A 40 5.62 11.53 -0.11
N ASP A 41 6.46 10.68 0.49
CA ASP A 41 7.81 10.35 0.01
C ASP A 41 7.78 9.18 -1.00
N LYS A 42 7.00 9.33 -2.08
CA LYS A 42 6.82 8.29 -3.11
C LYS A 42 8.05 8.09 -4.01
N HIS A 43 9.01 9.00 -4.08
CA HIS A 43 10.16 8.82 -4.98
C HIS A 43 11.41 8.27 -4.29
N SER A 44 11.55 8.51 -2.99
CA SER A 44 12.74 8.11 -2.22
C SER A 44 12.69 6.69 -1.66
N ASP A 45 11.51 6.05 -1.63
CA ASP A 45 11.36 4.74 -0.98
C ASP A 45 10.41 3.78 -1.72
N TRP A 46 10.72 3.51 -3.00
CA TRP A 46 9.96 2.58 -3.84
C TRP A 46 9.99 1.13 -3.33
N GLU A 47 11.08 0.71 -2.68
CA GLU A 47 11.19 -0.61 -2.06
C GLU A 47 10.16 -0.79 -0.95
N VAL A 48 9.96 0.24 -0.13
CA VAL A 48 8.98 0.19 0.96
C VAL A 48 7.55 0.11 0.45
N ARG A 49 7.23 0.81 -0.65
CA ARG A 49 5.91 0.65 -1.28
C ARG A 49 5.71 -0.73 -1.86
N LYS A 50 6.75 -1.36 -2.43
CA LYS A 50 6.67 -2.77 -2.86
C LYS A 50 6.44 -3.72 -1.69
N SER A 51 7.08 -3.47 -0.54
CA SER A 51 6.83 -4.22 0.70
C SER A 51 5.41 -4.01 1.20
N ALA A 52 4.89 -2.79 1.15
CA ALA A 52 3.50 -2.48 1.49
C ALA A 52 2.51 -3.23 0.57
N ILE A 53 2.72 -3.19 -0.75
CA ILE A 53 1.91 -3.96 -1.71
C ILE A 53 1.97 -5.46 -1.44
N ALA A 54 3.15 -5.99 -1.09
CA ALA A 54 3.29 -7.41 -0.75
C ALA A 54 2.47 -7.78 0.50
N ASN A 55 2.54 -6.95 1.56
CA ASN A 55 1.74 -7.15 2.77
C ASN A 55 0.23 -7.04 2.47
N LEU A 56 -0.21 -6.01 1.73
CA LEU A 56 -1.61 -5.87 1.31
C LEU A 56 -2.08 -7.09 0.50
N SER A 57 -1.22 -7.64 -0.34
CA SER A 57 -1.52 -8.85 -1.12
C SER A 57 -1.65 -10.11 -0.26
N GLU A 58 -1.07 -10.13 0.94
CA GLU A 58 -1.22 -11.23 1.90
C GLU A 58 -2.44 -11.05 2.79
N VAL A 59 -2.73 -9.81 3.21
CA VAL A 59 -3.94 -9.47 3.97
C VAL A 59 -5.21 -9.70 3.12
N GLY A 60 -5.19 -9.24 1.87
CA GLY A 60 -6.35 -9.32 0.98
C GLY A 60 -7.52 -8.43 1.44
N GLY A 61 -8.70 -8.66 0.84
CA GLY A 61 -9.90 -7.86 1.10
C GLY A 61 -10.02 -6.62 0.22
N ASP A 62 -11.21 -6.01 0.24
CA ASP A 62 -11.56 -4.91 -0.68
C ASP A 62 -10.70 -3.67 -0.47
N GLU A 63 -10.36 -3.34 0.78
CA GLU A 63 -9.51 -2.20 1.13
C GLU A 63 -8.07 -2.36 0.61
N ALA A 64 -7.54 -3.59 0.66
CA ALA A 64 -6.23 -3.90 0.10
C ALA A 64 -6.26 -3.80 -1.43
N ILE A 65 -7.31 -4.32 -2.07
CA ILE A 65 -7.49 -4.25 -3.51
C ILE A 65 -7.56 -2.79 -3.96
N GLU A 66 -8.39 -1.96 -3.32
CA GLU A 66 -8.54 -0.54 -3.65
C GLU A 66 -7.19 0.21 -3.55
N ALA A 67 -6.44 -0.01 -2.48
CA ALA A 67 -5.14 0.63 -2.30
C ALA A 67 -4.10 0.16 -3.34
N ILE A 68 -4.11 -1.12 -3.74
CA ILE A 68 -3.20 -1.63 -4.76
C ILE A 68 -3.60 -1.12 -6.16
N VAL A 69 -4.90 -0.98 -6.45
CA VAL A 69 -5.40 -0.38 -7.70
C VAL A 69 -4.92 1.06 -7.84
N GLU A 70 -4.98 1.86 -6.77
CA GLU A 70 -4.43 3.22 -6.77
C GLU A 70 -2.93 3.24 -7.08
N ALA A 71 -2.16 2.29 -6.55
CA ALA A 71 -0.72 2.18 -6.80
C ALA A 71 -0.36 1.52 -8.15
N LEU A 72 -1.33 0.94 -8.85
CA LEU A 72 -1.17 0.46 -10.22
C LEU A 72 -1.29 1.62 -11.20
N TRP A 73 -2.30 2.46 -10.99
CA TRP A 73 -2.64 3.54 -11.92
C TRP A 73 -1.98 4.87 -11.57
N GLY A 74 -1.62 5.06 -10.32
CA GLY A 74 -0.95 6.27 -9.85
C GLY A 74 -1.79 7.53 -10.01
N GLN A 75 -1.39 8.57 -9.31
CA GLN A 75 -1.86 9.94 -9.58
C GLN A 75 -0.78 10.76 -10.32
N GLU A 76 0.46 10.26 -10.36
CA GLU A 76 1.64 10.96 -10.84
C GLU A 76 2.24 10.26 -12.07
N PRO A 77 2.59 11.00 -13.14
CA PRO A 77 3.16 10.45 -14.36
C PRO A 77 4.44 9.62 -14.15
N ASP A 78 5.21 9.96 -13.11
CA ASP A 78 6.52 9.36 -12.81
C ASP A 78 6.47 8.28 -11.72
N GLU A 79 5.31 7.67 -11.50
CA GLU A 79 5.25 6.56 -10.54
C GLU A 79 6.21 5.42 -10.98
N ASP A 80 6.91 4.86 -10.01
CA ASP A 80 7.98 3.89 -10.25
C ASP A 80 7.45 2.65 -10.97
N ARG A 81 8.09 2.26 -12.09
CA ARG A 81 7.70 1.09 -12.89
C ARG A 81 7.67 -0.19 -12.07
N ASP A 82 8.56 -0.31 -11.08
CA ASP A 82 8.64 -1.49 -10.23
C ASP A 82 7.46 -1.57 -9.25
N VAL A 83 6.96 -0.43 -8.79
CA VAL A 83 5.75 -0.35 -7.95
C VAL A 83 4.54 -0.78 -8.76
N ARG A 84 4.33 -0.22 -9.96
CA ARG A 84 3.22 -0.64 -10.84
C ARG A 84 3.28 -2.12 -11.20
N GLY A 85 4.46 -2.63 -11.57
CA GLY A 85 4.64 -4.05 -11.87
C GLY A 85 4.33 -4.94 -10.68
N LYS A 86 4.71 -4.51 -9.46
CA LYS A 86 4.36 -5.22 -8.23
C LYS A 86 2.85 -5.16 -7.95
N SER A 87 2.20 -4.01 -8.15
CA SER A 87 0.75 -3.84 -8.00
C SER A 87 -0.04 -4.76 -8.93
N ALA A 88 0.31 -4.80 -10.21
CA ALA A 88 -0.33 -5.69 -11.18
C ALA A 88 -0.20 -7.17 -10.76
N LYS A 89 1.00 -7.58 -10.33
CA LYS A 89 1.24 -8.94 -9.84
C LYS A 89 0.43 -9.26 -8.58
N ALA A 90 0.33 -8.30 -7.66
CA ALA A 90 -0.45 -8.46 -6.43
C ALA A 90 -1.95 -8.59 -6.73
N LEU A 91 -2.50 -7.73 -7.59
CA LEU A 91 -3.90 -7.81 -8.04
C LEU A 91 -4.20 -9.15 -8.71
N GLY A 92 -3.32 -9.66 -9.56
CA GLY A 92 -3.48 -10.99 -10.16
C GLY A 92 -3.46 -12.13 -9.13
N LYS A 93 -2.81 -11.95 -7.98
CA LYS A 93 -2.76 -12.95 -6.89
C LYS A 93 -4.01 -12.90 -6.01
N ILE A 94 -4.49 -11.70 -5.65
CA ILE A 94 -5.62 -11.53 -4.72
C ILE A 94 -6.99 -11.47 -5.40
N GLY A 95 -7.00 -11.05 -6.67
CA GLY A 95 -8.19 -10.62 -7.38
C GLY A 95 -8.73 -11.61 -8.39
N GLY A 96 -8.35 -12.90 -8.31
CA GLY A 96 -8.80 -13.92 -9.27
C GLY A 96 -10.32 -13.99 -9.44
N ASP A 97 -11.06 -13.66 -8.37
CA ASP A 97 -12.53 -13.62 -8.36
C ASP A 97 -13.09 -12.22 -7.99
N ASN A 98 -12.23 -11.19 -7.92
CA ASN A 98 -12.66 -9.83 -7.56
C ASN A 98 -12.78 -8.94 -8.80
N GLU A 99 -14.01 -8.50 -9.08
CA GLU A 99 -14.35 -7.70 -10.26
C GLU A 99 -13.51 -6.41 -10.36
N LYS A 100 -13.35 -5.66 -9.24
CA LYS A 100 -12.53 -4.43 -9.23
C LYS A 100 -11.07 -4.70 -9.60
N ALA A 101 -10.50 -5.79 -9.08
CA ALA A 101 -9.13 -6.15 -9.40
C ALA A 101 -8.97 -6.54 -10.87
N MET A 102 -9.97 -7.22 -11.45
CA MET A 102 -9.98 -7.57 -12.88
C MET A 102 -10.12 -6.34 -13.77
N GLU A 103 -11.08 -5.45 -13.49
CA GLU A 103 -11.28 -4.20 -14.22
C GLU A 103 -9.99 -3.36 -14.21
N ALA A 104 -9.39 -3.21 -13.04
CA ALA A 104 -8.14 -2.48 -12.89
C ALA A 104 -6.96 -3.09 -13.64
N LEU A 105 -6.94 -4.40 -13.91
CA LEU A 105 -5.88 -5.03 -14.70
C LEU A 105 -6.09 -4.90 -16.21
N ILE A 106 -7.36 -4.83 -16.65
CA ILE A 106 -7.73 -4.69 -18.06
C ILE A 106 -7.67 -3.21 -18.49
N GLY A 107 -7.78 -2.27 -17.54
CA GLY A 107 -7.69 -0.83 -17.79
C GLY A 107 -8.91 -0.27 -18.50
N VAL A 108 -10.09 -0.85 -18.23
CA VAL A 108 -11.39 -0.51 -18.82
C VAL A 108 -12.29 0.19 -17.83
#